data_AF-A0A9E0MBJ7-F1
#
_entry.id   AF-A0A9E0MBJ7-F1
#
_cell.length_a   1.000
_cell.length_b   1.000
_cell.length_c   1.000
_cell.angle_alpha   90.00
_cell.angle_beta   90.00
_cell.angle_gamma   90.00
#
_symmetry.space_group_name_H-M   'P 1'
#
loop_
_entity.id
_entity.type
_entity.pdbx_description
1 polymer ?
#
loop_
_entity_poly.entity_id
_entity_poly.type
_entity_poly.pdbx_seq_one_letter_code
_entity_poly.pdbx_strand_id
1 'polypeptide(L)'
;MAGAAAPDRRLCPLGRGACRRRVGGFTLVELLVALAAMALLSAMAWRGIDAMGRAQSSTQAFGADVQALQAGLGQWTSDLDAVAVMPAVTAIDFDGRVLRITRRWPYEAPGATADAAGGGLRVVAWGLRDADGRRQWSRWQSGLLRTRAQWSDAWQQAAWWGQNPTVQLRQGEVLISGADEWQVFYFRNNSWTSPLSSAADGAANDTSQAPLPDGVRLILALTPGQAVSGRLTRDWVRPTLGPGGS
;
A
#
# COMPACT_ATOMS: atom_id res chain seq x y z
N MET A 1 -27.45 96.51 59.56
CA MET A 1 -26.72 95.23 59.78
C MET A 1 -25.64 95.15 58.72
N ALA A 2 -24.43 95.62 59.01
CA ALA A 2 -23.31 94.82 59.54
C ALA A 2 -22.76 93.85 58.45
N GLY A 3 -21.49 93.84 58.06
CA GLY A 3 -20.31 94.53 58.54
C GLY A 3 -19.10 94.25 57.63
N ALA A 4 -17.98 94.87 57.98
CA ALA A 4 -16.68 94.94 57.32
C ALA A 4 -15.99 93.59 57.00
N ALA A 5 -15.08 93.60 56.01
CA ALA A 5 -13.62 93.43 56.18
C ALA A 5 -12.93 93.00 54.85
N ALA A 6 -11.80 93.63 54.53
CA ALA A 6 -10.82 93.19 53.53
C ALA A 6 -9.61 92.53 54.25
N PRO A 7 -8.50 92.17 53.57
CA PRO A 7 -8.30 91.19 52.48
C PRO A 7 -7.25 90.12 52.90
N ASP A 8 -7.06 89.01 52.14
CA ASP A 8 -5.76 88.33 52.18
C ASP A 8 -5.42 87.50 50.92
N ARG A 9 -4.16 87.64 50.49
CA ARG A 9 -3.52 86.92 49.38
C ARG A 9 -3.14 85.52 49.86
N ARG A 10 -3.54 84.44 49.18
CA ARG A 10 -2.77 83.18 49.20
C ARG A 10 -2.78 82.44 47.86
N LEU A 11 -1.60 82.49 47.23
CA LEU A 11 -0.82 81.40 46.65
C LEU A 11 -1.50 80.47 45.64
N CYS A 12 -0.99 80.57 44.41
CA CYS A 12 -1.17 79.60 43.33
C CYS A 12 -1.07 78.15 43.82
N PRO A 13 -2.00 77.26 43.39
CA PRO A 13 -1.87 75.85 43.64
C PRO A 13 -0.67 75.29 42.86
N LEU A 14 0.13 74.50 43.57
CA LEU A 14 1.27 73.73 43.10
C LEU A 14 0.93 73.05 41.76
N GLY A 15 1.77 73.33 40.75
CA GLY A 15 1.73 72.65 39.47
C GLY A 15 1.80 71.15 39.67
N ARG A 16 0.76 70.43 39.22
CA ARG A 16 0.84 69.00 38.96
C ARG A 16 1.90 68.80 37.88
N GLY A 17 3.10 68.40 38.30
CA GLY A 17 4.14 67.95 37.40
C GLY A 17 3.57 66.85 36.53
N ALA A 18 3.45 67.12 35.23
CA ALA A 18 3.34 66.06 34.24
C ALA A 18 4.55 65.16 34.47
N CYS A 19 4.32 63.94 34.94
CA CYS A 19 5.34 62.91 34.97
C CYS A 19 5.67 62.63 33.49
N ARG A 20 6.60 63.41 32.92
CA ARG A 20 7.22 63.11 31.64
C ARG A 20 7.86 61.75 31.83
N ARG A 21 7.18 60.70 31.37
CA ARG A 21 7.83 59.42 31.08
C ARG A 21 8.99 59.79 30.17
N ARG A 22 10.22 59.70 30.68
CA ARG A 22 11.39 59.72 29.82
C ARG A 22 11.21 58.50 28.93
N VAL A 23 10.82 58.73 27.69
CA VAL A 23 10.98 57.72 26.65
C VAL A 23 12.50 57.62 26.49
N GLY A 24 13.07 56.54 27.04
CA GLY A 24 14.48 56.23 26.82
C GLY A 24 14.73 56.10 25.32
N GLY A 25 15.78 56.74 24.81
CA GLY A 25 16.23 56.54 23.44
C GLY A 25 16.77 55.13 23.29
N PHE A 26 16.36 54.42 22.24
CA PHE A 26 16.82 53.06 21.94
C PHE A 26 18.32 53.09 21.64
N THR A 27 19.13 52.35 22.40
CA THR A 27 20.56 52.22 22.09
C THR A 27 20.76 51.29 20.89
N LEU A 28 21.85 51.48 20.13
CA LEU A 28 22.23 50.57 19.03
C LEU A 28 22.29 49.10 19.52
N VAL A 29 22.78 48.90 20.75
CA VAL A 29 22.92 47.59 21.37
C VAL A 29 21.58 46.91 21.60
N GLU A 30 20.56 47.62 22.12
CA GLU A 30 19.21 47.04 22.28
C GLU A 30 18.58 46.63 20.96
N LEU A 31 18.78 47.42 19.92
CA LEU A 31 18.26 47.12 18.59
C LEU A 31 18.93 45.88 17.99
N LEU A 32 20.25 45.76 18.16
CA LEU A 32 21.00 44.57 17.75
C LEU A 32 20.58 43.31 18.53
N VAL A 33 20.37 43.41 19.84
CA VAL A 33 19.91 42.28 20.65
C VAL A 33 18.49 41.88 20.27
N ALA A 34 17.59 42.85 20.07
CA ALA A 34 16.22 42.58 19.64
C ALA A 34 16.19 41.91 18.26
N LEU A 35 17.00 42.39 17.31
CA LEU A 35 17.13 41.77 15.98
C LEU A 35 17.73 40.37 16.06
N ALA A 36 18.76 40.15 16.88
CA ALA A 36 19.36 38.83 17.07
C ALA A 36 18.36 37.84 17.69
N ALA A 37 17.58 38.26 18.70
CA ALA A 37 16.55 37.45 19.31
C ALA A 37 15.43 37.11 18.31
N MET A 38 14.93 38.10 17.56
CA MET A 38 13.90 37.90 16.53
C MET A 38 14.41 36.99 15.39
N ALA A 39 15.67 37.13 14.98
CA ALA A 39 16.29 36.27 13.98
C ALA A 39 16.36 34.81 14.45
N LEU A 40 16.75 34.56 15.70
CA LEU A 40 16.76 33.21 16.27
C LEU A 40 15.36 32.60 16.35
N LEU A 41 14.37 33.37 16.82
CA LEU A 41 12.97 32.92 16.88
C LEU A 41 12.44 32.58 15.49
N SER A 42 12.72 33.43 14.49
CA SER A 42 12.33 33.19 13.10
C SER A 42 12.98 31.93 12.53
N ALA A 43 14.28 31.71 12.77
CA ALA A 43 14.99 30.53 12.30
C ALA A 43 14.47 29.24 12.93
N MET A 44 14.13 29.25 14.22
CA MET A 44 13.52 28.11 14.90
C MET A 44 12.09 27.85 14.41
N ALA A 45 11.30 28.89 14.15
CA ALA A 45 9.95 28.74 13.61
C ALA A 45 9.95 28.06 12.23
N TRP A 46 10.86 28.45 11.34
CA TRP A 46 11.00 27.82 10.01
C TRP A 46 11.40 26.34 10.12
N ARG A 47 12.36 26.03 11.01
CA ARG A 47 12.77 24.64 11.30
C ARG A 47 11.64 23.79 11.90
N GLY A 48 10.76 24.39 12.70
CA GLY A 48 9.57 23.73 13.25
C GLY A 48 8.57 23.34 12.16
N ILE A 49 8.33 24.24 11.20
CA ILE A 49 7.45 24.00 10.04
C ILE A 49 8.02 22.90 9.14
N ASP A 50 9.32 22.94 8.84
CA ASP A 50 10.01 21.91 8.04
C ASP A 50 9.98 20.52 8.72
N ALA A 51 10.11 20.49 10.06
CA ALA A 51 10.00 19.24 10.82
C ALA A 51 8.58 18.65 10.74
N MET A 52 7.55 19.48 10.88
CA MET A 52 6.16 19.04 10.77
C MET A 52 5.82 18.55 9.36
N GLY A 53 6.28 19.24 8.32
CA GLY A 53 6.10 18.82 6.92
C GLY A 53 6.67 17.43 6.65
N ARG A 54 7.90 17.15 7.13
CA ARG A 54 8.53 15.82 7.02
C ARG A 54 7.81 14.75 7.84
N ALA A 55 7.32 15.10 9.03
CA ALA A 55 6.53 14.18 9.84
C ALA A 55 5.23 13.78 9.12
N GLN A 56 4.52 14.76 8.55
CA GLN A 56 3.30 14.50 7.77
C GLN A 56 3.59 13.64 6.54
N SER A 57 4.64 13.93 5.78
CA SER A 57 5.00 13.12 4.60
C SER A 57 5.34 11.67 4.98
N SER A 58 6.01 11.46 6.13
CA SER A 58 6.32 10.12 6.65
C SER A 58 5.05 9.36 7.04
N THR A 59 4.13 10.02 7.75
CA THR A 59 2.83 9.42 8.13
C THR A 59 1.98 9.09 6.90
N GLN A 60 1.95 9.95 5.89
CA GLN A 60 1.23 9.70 4.65
C GLN A 60 1.81 8.51 3.87
N ALA A 61 3.13 8.44 3.73
CA ALA A 61 3.81 7.32 3.08
C ALA A 61 3.54 6.00 3.82
N PHE A 62 3.64 6.01 5.16
CA PHE A 62 3.30 4.86 5.98
C PHE A 62 1.86 4.37 5.74
N GLY A 63 0.89 5.29 5.71
CA GLY A 63 -0.50 4.96 5.43
C GLY A 63 -0.70 4.36 4.04
N ALA A 64 -0.06 4.93 3.03
CA ALA A 64 -0.12 4.43 1.65
C ALA A 64 0.48 3.02 1.52
N ASP A 65 1.63 2.76 2.16
CA ASP A 65 2.28 1.43 2.17
C ASP A 65 1.38 0.37 2.81
N VAL A 66 0.76 0.68 3.95
CA VAL A 66 -0.17 -0.25 4.62
C VAL A 66 -1.40 -0.52 3.74
N GLN A 67 -1.97 0.52 3.13
CA GLN A 67 -3.11 0.38 2.23
C GLN A 67 -2.77 -0.44 0.98
N ALA A 68 -1.60 -0.23 0.39
CA ALA A 68 -1.12 -0.99 -0.76
C ALA A 68 -0.97 -2.47 -0.41
N LEU A 69 -0.36 -2.80 0.74
CA LEU A 69 -0.23 -4.18 1.21
C LEU A 69 -1.60 -4.82 1.48
N GLN A 70 -2.53 -4.11 2.15
CA GLN A 70 -3.88 -4.61 2.41
C GLN A 70 -4.66 -4.85 1.11
N ALA A 71 -4.59 -3.92 0.15
CA ALA A 71 -5.20 -4.08 -1.17
C ALA A 71 -4.59 -5.26 -1.92
N GLY A 72 -3.27 -5.43 -1.87
CA GLY A 72 -2.57 -6.56 -2.48
C GLY A 72 -2.97 -7.92 -1.87
N LEU A 73 -3.07 -8.01 -0.54
CA LEU A 73 -3.54 -9.22 0.14
C LEU A 73 -5.02 -9.52 -0.17
N GLY A 74 -5.86 -8.50 -0.27
CA GLY A 74 -7.24 -8.65 -0.72
C GLY A 74 -7.33 -9.13 -2.17
N GLN A 75 -6.51 -8.56 -3.05
CA GLN A 75 -6.42 -8.95 -4.45
C GLN A 75 -5.92 -10.40 -4.61
N TRP A 76 -4.95 -10.82 -3.78
CA TRP A 76 -4.48 -12.21 -3.70
C TRP A 76 -5.62 -13.18 -3.38
N THR A 77 -6.41 -12.88 -2.33
CA THR A 77 -7.60 -13.67 -1.99
C THR A 77 -8.61 -13.68 -3.14
N SER A 78 -8.90 -12.52 -3.75
CA SER A 78 -9.83 -12.41 -4.89
C SER A 78 -9.40 -13.23 -6.12
N ASP A 79 -8.10 -13.28 -6.44
CA ASP A 79 -7.59 -14.10 -7.52
C ASP A 79 -7.77 -15.59 -7.24
N LEU A 80 -7.56 -16.03 -5.99
CA LEU A 80 -7.76 -17.42 -5.57
C LEU A 80 -9.25 -17.80 -5.52
N ASP A 81 -10.13 -16.93 -5.03
CA ASP A 81 -11.58 -17.16 -5.02
C ASP A 81 -12.15 -17.31 -6.43
N ALA A 82 -11.55 -16.62 -7.40
CA ALA A 82 -11.97 -16.63 -8.79
C ALA A 82 -11.28 -17.71 -9.65
N VAL A 83 -10.52 -18.64 -9.06
CA VAL A 83 -9.88 -19.73 -9.83
C VAL A 83 -10.93 -20.47 -10.67
N ALA A 84 -10.62 -20.66 -11.95
CA ALA A 84 -11.46 -21.38 -12.90
C ALA A 84 -10.92 -22.78 -13.14
N VAL A 85 -11.75 -23.79 -12.85
CA VAL A 85 -11.47 -25.19 -13.13
C VAL A 85 -12.25 -25.58 -14.38
N MET A 86 -11.54 -25.81 -15.49
CA MET A 86 -12.14 -26.26 -16.75
C MET A 86 -11.24 -27.31 -17.40
N PRO A 87 -11.80 -28.16 -18.27
CA PRO A 87 -11.01 -29.10 -19.06
C PRO A 87 -9.94 -28.39 -19.88
N ALA A 88 -8.83 -29.08 -20.07
CA ALA A 88 -7.68 -28.68 -20.88
C ALA A 88 -6.86 -27.48 -20.38
N VAL A 89 -7.35 -26.57 -19.53
CA VAL A 89 -6.53 -25.46 -18.98
C VAL A 89 -6.01 -25.76 -17.59
N THR A 90 -4.76 -25.39 -17.28
CA THR A 90 -4.25 -25.46 -15.90
C THR A 90 -4.88 -24.38 -15.04
N ALA A 91 -5.49 -24.75 -13.91
CA ALA A 91 -6.19 -23.82 -13.04
C ALA A 91 -5.23 -22.99 -12.17
N ILE A 92 -4.24 -23.66 -11.57
CA ILE A 92 -3.22 -23.05 -10.74
C ILE A 92 -1.90 -23.81 -10.91
N ASP A 93 -0.78 -23.09 -10.93
CA ASP A 93 0.55 -23.69 -11.02
C ASP A 93 1.60 -22.80 -10.36
N PHE A 94 2.49 -23.38 -9.58
CA PHE A 94 3.59 -22.68 -8.93
C PHE A 94 4.92 -23.30 -9.36
N ASP A 95 5.75 -22.54 -10.06
CA ASP A 95 7.02 -23.03 -10.62
C ASP A 95 8.24 -22.81 -9.70
N GLY A 96 8.01 -22.45 -8.44
CA GLY A 96 9.06 -22.07 -7.48
C GLY A 96 9.36 -20.56 -7.45
N ARG A 97 8.92 -19.80 -8.46
CA ARG A 97 9.15 -18.34 -8.54
C ARG A 97 7.89 -17.55 -8.84
N VAL A 98 6.94 -18.14 -9.57
CA VAL A 98 5.71 -17.54 -10.04
C VAL A 98 4.54 -18.46 -9.74
N LEU A 99 3.50 -17.93 -9.09
CA LEU A 99 2.20 -18.57 -9.02
C LEU A 99 1.34 -18.06 -10.17
N ARG A 100 0.91 -18.94 -11.06
CA ARG A 100 -0.01 -18.66 -12.16
C ARG A 100 -1.39 -19.17 -11.81
N ILE A 101 -2.41 -18.37 -12.08
CA ILE A 101 -3.81 -18.70 -11.82
C ILE A 101 -4.62 -18.39 -13.08
N THR A 102 -5.40 -19.37 -13.55
CA THR A 102 -6.49 -19.13 -14.50
C THR A 102 -7.71 -18.75 -13.68
N ARG A 103 -8.23 -17.54 -13.87
CA ARG A 103 -9.42 -17.05 -13.17
C ARG A 103 -10.58 -16.75 -14.13
N ARG A 104 -11.80 -16.94 -13.63
CA ARG A 104 -13.02 -16.48 -14.30
C ARG A 104 -13.09 -14.95 -14.24
N TRP A 105 -13.53 -14.35 -15.34
CA TRP A 105 -13.83 -12.94 -15.44
C TRP A 105 -15.30 -12.77 -15.86
N PRO A 106 -16.18 -12.31 -14.96
CA PRO A 106 -17.55 -12.00 -15.35
C PRO A 106 -17.52 -10.82 -16.34
N TYR A 107 -18.22 -10.96 -17.46
CA TYR A 107 -18.43 -9.83 -18.37
C TYR A 107 -19.62 -9.03 -17.84
N GLU A 108 -19.35 -8.03 -17.01
CA GLU A 108 -20.34 -7.00 -16.68
C GLU A 108 -19.97 -5.73 -17.44
N ALA A 109 -20.44 -5.62 -18.68
CA ALA A 109 -20.50 -4.33 -19.37
C ALA A 109 -21.95 -3.81 -19.30
N PRO A 110 -22.17 -2.54 -18.93
CA PRO A 110 -23.50 -1.94 -19.06
C PRO A 110 -24.00 -2.06 -20.50
N GLY A 111 -25.15 -2.72 -20.71
CA GLY A 111 -25.77 -2.91 -22.02
C GLY A 111 -25.40 -4.19 -22.78
N ALA A 112 -24.73 -5.15 -22.14
CA ALA A 112 -24.46 -6.47 -22.72
C ALA A 112 -25.75 -7.31 -22.89
N THR A 113 -25.97 -7.92 -24.05
CA THR A 113 -27.01 -8.95 -24.25
C THR A 113 -26.61 -10.25 -23.53
N ALA A 114 -27.57 -11.10 -23.15
CA ALA A 114 -27.29 -12.35 -22.40
C ALA A 114 -26.25 -13.27 -23.07
N ASP A 115 -26.18 -13.25 -24.41
CA ASP A 115 -25.20 -14.02 -25.20
C ASP A 115 -23.80 -13.35 -25.22
N ALA A 116 -23.74 -12.03 -25.04
CA ALA A 116 -22.52 -11.24 -24.87
C ALA A 116 -22.07 -11.11 -23.39
N ALA A 117 -22.96 -11.41 -22.44
CA ALA A 117 -22.70 -11.55 -21.00
C ALA A 117 -21.87 -12.80 -20.66
N GLY A 118 -21.53 -13.61 -21.68
CA GLY A 118 -20.62 -14.75 -21.59
C GLY A 118 -19.23 -14.31 -21.13
N GLY A 119 -18.95 -14.57 -19.85
CA GLY A 119 -17.66 -14.30 -19.21
C GLY A 119 -16.46 -14.84 -19.97
N GLY A 120 -15.28 -14.31 -19.63
CA GLY A 120 -14.00 -14.73 -20.21
C GLY A 120 -13.06 -15.29 -19.17
N LEU A 121 -11.87 -15.71 -19.62
CA LEU A 121 -10.78 -16.08 -18.72
C LEU A 121 -9.73 -14.99 -18.69
N ARG A 122 -8.99 -14.96 -17.59
CA ARG A 122 -7.73 -14.25 -17.49
C ARG A 122 -6.71 -15.15 -16.82
N VAL A 123 -5.47 -15.02 -17.25
CA VAL A 123 -4.30 -15.50 -16.51
C VAL A 123 -3.81 -14.35 -15.65
N VAL A 124 -3.61 -14.63 -14.37
CA VAL A 124 -2.94 -13.75 -13.42
C VAL A 124 -1.72 -14.46 -12.86
N ALA A 125 -0.71 -13.69 -12.49
CA ALA A 125 0.53 -14.22 -11.96
C ALA A 125 0.98 -13.41 -10.75
N TRP A 126 1.58 -14.09 -9.79
CA TRP A 126 2.13 -13.51 -8.57
C TRP A 126 3.56 -13.94 -8.40
N GLY A 127 4.41 -13.06 -7.90
CA GLY A 127 5.80 -13.37 -7.62
C GLY A 127 6.59 -12.18 -7.13
N LEU A 128 7.87 -12.42 -6.83
CA LEU A 128 8.82 -11.34 -6.57
C LEU A 128 9.40 -10.81 -7.87
N ARG A 129 9.54 -9.50 -7.94
CA ARG A 129 10.09 -8.78 -9.08
C ARG A 129 11.15 -7.81 -8.57
N ASP A 130 12.27 -7.74 -9.27
CA ASP A 130 13.21 -6.65 -9.07
C ASP A 130 12.76 -5.49 -9.97
N ALA A 131 12.29 -4.40 -9.35
CA ALA A 131 11.83 -3.18 -9.99
C ALA A 131 12.53 -1.97 -9.34
N ASP A 132 13.15 -1.12 -10.16
CA ASP A 132 13.88 0.07 -9.71
C ASP A 132 14.92 -0.19 -8.59
N GLY A 133 15.60 -1.34 -8.66
CA GLY A 133 16.60 -1.75 -7.67
C GLY A 133 16.02 -2.25 -6.34
N ARG A 134 14.70 -2.47 -6.27
CA ARG A 134 14.00 -3.01 -5.10
C ARG A 134 13.29 -4.30 -5.46
N ARG A 135 13.34 -5.27 -4.55
CA ARG A 135 12.55 -6.49 -4.68
C ARG A 135 11.15 -6.26 -4.15
N GLN A 136 10.16 -6.43 -5.02
CA GLN A 136 8.77 -6.15 -4.73
C GLN A 136 7.90 -7.35 -5.04
N TRP A 137 7.05 -7.71 -4.07
CA TRP A 137 5.95 -8.62 -4.32
C TRP A 137 4.97 -7.92 -5.27
N SER A 138 4.64 -8.62 -6.35
CA SER A 138 3.99 -8.02 -7.51
C SER A 138 2.96 -8.97 -8.10
N ARG A 139 2.04 -8.38 -8.85
CA ARG A 139 0.99 -9.07 -9.59
C ARG A 139 1.05 -8.71 -11.06
N TRP A 140 0.88 -9.69 -11.93
CA TRP A 140 0.69 -9.49 -13.37
C TRP A 140 -0.66 -10.03 -13.82
N GLN A 141 -1.23 -9.44 -14.86
CA GLN A 141 -2.44 -9.93 -15.50
C GLN A 141 -2.41 -9.82 -17.02
N SER A 142 -3.02 -10.81 -17.67
CA SER A 142 -3.29 -10.81 -19.11
C SER A 142 -4.58 -10.03 -19.46
N GLY A 143 -4.75 -9.81 -20.77
CA GLY A 143 -6.03 -9.40 -21.35
C GLY A 143 -7.12 -10.48 -21.22
N LEU A 144 -8.32 -10.17 -21.71
CA LEU A 144 -9.42 -11.14 -21.76
C LEU A 144 -9.11 -12.26 -22.76
N LEU A 145 -9.30 -13.50 -22.34
CA LEU A 145 -9.00 -14.71 -23.09
C LEU A 145 -10.31 -15.43 -23.44
N ARG A 146 -10.44 -15.81 -24.71
CA ARG A 146 -11.61 -16.50 -25.26
C ARG A 146 -11.26 -17.85 -25.87
N THR A 147 -10.01 -18.04 -26.28
CA THR A 147 -9.55 -19.29 -26.91
C THR A 147 -8.46 -19.96 -26.10
N ARG A 148 -8.29 -21.27 -26.32
CA ARG A 148 -7.21 -22.04 -25.70
C ARG A 148 -5.81 -21.58 -26.15
N ALA A 149 -5.68 -21.14 -27.41
CA ALA A 149 -4.41 -20.58 -27.91
C ALA A 149 -4.03 -19.32 -27.14
N GLN A 150 -4.97 -18.36 -26.98
CA GLN A 150 -4.75 -17.14 -26.19
C GLN A 150 -4.38 -17.46 -24.74
N TRP A 151 -5.01 -18.47 -24.15
CA TRP A 151 -4.65 -18.93 -22.81
C TRP A 151 -3.22 -19.46 -22.74
N SER A 152 -2.80 -20.29 -23.70
CA SER A 152 -1.45 -20.87 -23.70
C SER A 152 -0.38 -19.78 -23.81
N ASP A 153 -0.59 -18.80 -24.70
CA ASP A 153 0.28 -17.65 -24.86
C ASP A 153 0.36 -16.83 -23.57
N ALA A 154 -0.78 -16.51 -22.95
CA ALA A 154 -0.84 -15.78 -21.69
C ALA A 154 -0.17 -16.54 -20.52
N TRP A 155 -0.30 -17.87 -20.48
CA TRP A 155 0.32 -18.72 -19.47
C TRP A 155 1.85 -18.73 -19.59
N GLN A 156 2.38 -18.69 -20.81
CA GLN A 156 3.82 -18.54 -21.06
C GLN A 156 4.30 -17.13 -20.73
N GLN A 157 3.57 -16.09 -21.14
CA GLN A 157 3.88 -14.69 -20.82
C GLN A 157 3.99 -14.46 -19.32
N ALA A 158 3.10 -15.05 -18.52
CA ALA A 158 3.17 -15.02 -17.06
C ALA A 158 4.49 -15.60 -16.52
N ALA A 159 4.97 -16.71 -17.09
CA ALA A 159 6.24 -17.32 -16.69
C ALA A 159 7.44 -16.43 -17.07
N TRP A 160 7.42 -15.84 -18.27
CA TRP A 160 8.44 -14.88 -18.73
C TRP A 160 8.45 -13.61 -17.89
N TRP A 161 7.27 -13.09 -17.52
CA TRP A 161 7.13 -11.92 -16.65
C TRP A 161 7.86 -12.12 -15.32
N GLY A 162 7.72 -13.29 -14.71
CA GLY A 162 8.40 -13.57 -13.45
C GLY A 162 9.92 -13.75 -13.55
N GLN A 163 10.48 -13.86 -14.76
CA GLN A 163 11.93 -13.92 -14.97
C GLN A 163 12.47 -12.53 -15.31
N ASN A 164 12.28 -12.10 -16.56
CA ASN A 164 12.83 -10.88 -17.13
C ASN A 164 11.76 -10.24 -18.02
N PRO A 165 10.86 -9.41 -17.47
CA PRO A 165 9.73 -8.88 -18.19
C PRO A 165 10.18 -7.83 -19.19
N THR A 166 9.66 -7.96 -20.41
CA THR A 166 9.76 -6.90 -21.41
C THR A 166 8.94 -5.68 -20.99
N VAL A 167 9.14 -4.55 -21.68
CA VAL A 167 8.32 -3.34 -21.46
C VAL A 167 6.83 -3.63 -21.67
N GLN A 168 6.49 -4.52 -22.61
CA GLN A 168 5.11 -4.93 -22.88
C GLN A 168 4.52 -5.73 -21.71
N LEU A 169 5.27 -6.67 -21.14
CA LEU A 169 4.79 -7.46 -19.99
C LEU A 169 4.59 -6.58 -18.75
N ARG A 170 5.41 -5.53 -18.57
CA ARG A 170 5.23 -4.58 -17.47
C ARG A 170 3.94 -3.76 -17.54
N GLN A 171 3.27 -3.68 -18.70
CA GLN A 171 1.97 -2.99 -18.79
C GLN A 171 0.85 -3.69 -18.01
N GLY A 172 0.99 -5.00 -17.77
CA GLY A 172 0.06 -5.77 -16.95
C GLY A 172 0.49 -5.91 -15.49
N GLU A 173 1.61 -5.29 -15.08
CA GLU A 173 2.23 -5.43 -13.77
C GLU A 173 1.72 -4.37 -12.77
N VAL A 174 1.53 -4.81 -11.53
CA VAL A 174 1.22 -3.96 -10.38
C VAL A 174 2.18 -4.32 -9.26
N LEU A 175 2.96 -3.34 -8.83
CA LEU A 175 3.90 -3.43 -7.71
C LEU A 175 3.14 -3.17 -6.40
N ILE A 176 3.32 -4.00 -5.38
CA ILE A 176 2.49 -3.96 -4.17
C ILE A 176 3.31 -3.54 -2.94
N SER A 177 4.29 -4.34 -2.56
CA SER A 177 5.08 -4.10 -1.35
C SER A 177 6.50 -4.63 -1.50
N GLY A 178 7.45 -4.08 -0.73
CA GLY A 178 8.79 -4.64 -0.66
C GLY A 178 8.76 -6.02 0.01
N ALA A 179 9.39 -7.02 -0.57
CA ALA A 179 9.57 -8.31 0.06
C ALA A 179 10.88 -8.96 -0.42
N ASP A 180 11.61 -9.54 0.52
CA ASP A 180 12.89 -10.18 0.25
C ASP A 180 12.69 -11.63 -0.17
N GLU A 181 11.65 -12.26 0.40
CA GLU A 181 11.28 -13.65 0.19
C GLU A 181 9.77 -13.82 0.06
N TRP A 182 9.37 -14.77 -0.78
CA TRP A 182 7.99 -15.20 -0.93
C TRP A 182 7.95 -16.72 -1.07
N GLN A 183 6.99 -17.36 -0.41
CA GLN A 183 6.80 -18.80 -0.50
C GLN A 183 5.31 -19.12 -0.61
N VAL A 184 5.02 -20.20 -1.32
CA VAL A 184 3.66 -20.73 -1.49
C VAL A 184 3.63 -22.19 -1.06
N PHE A 185 2.64 -22.55 -0.25
CA PHE A 185 2.34 -23.93 0.11
C PHE A 185 0.90 -24.29 -0.24
N TYR A 186 0.69 -25.55 -0.58
CA TYR A 186 -0.62 -26.11 -0.84
C TYR A 186 -1.05 -26.98 0.33
N PHE A 187 -2.30 -26.81 0.77
CA PHE A 187 -2.92 -27.75 1.68
C PHE A 187 -3.58 -28.87 0.86
N ARG A 188 -3.11 -30.10 1.05
CA ARG A 188 -3.58 -31.31 0.36
C ARG A 188 -3.46 -32.48 1.32
N ASN A 189 -4.40 -33.42 1.29
CA ASN A 189 -4.35 -34.64 2.11
C ASN A 189 -4.05 -34.35 3.60
N ASN A 190 -4.72 -33.34 4.16
CA ASN A 190 -4.57 -32.90 5.55
C ASN A 190 -3.15 -32.42 5.96
N SER A 191 -2.34 -31.95 5.00
CA SER A 191 -1.00 -31.43 5.28
C SER A 191 -0.63 -30.26 4.37
N TRP A 192 0.25 -29.37 4.86
CA TRP A 192 0.87 -28.32 4.07
C TRP A 192 2.11 -28.87 3.36
N THR A 193 2.12 -28.84 2.03
CA THR A 193 3.22 -29.33 1.19
C THR A 193 3.67 -28.27 0.19
N SER A 194 4.94 -28.34 -0.22
CA SER A 194 5.43 -27.51 -1.31
C SER A 194 4.75 -27.94 -2.62
N PRO A 195 4.31 -27.01 -3.49
CA PRO A 195 3.72 -27.34 -4.79
C PRO A 195 4.62 -28.18 -5.69
N LEU A 196 5.94 -28.07 -5.52
CA LEU A 196 6.95 -28.78 -6.30
C LEU A 196 7.30 -30.17 -5.74
N SER A 197 6.78 -30.54 -4.57
CA SER A 197 6.99 -31.87 -4.00
C SER A 197 6.08 -32.88 -4.68
N SER A 198 6.65 -33.97 -5.19
CA SER A 198 6.00 -35.09 -5.89
C SER A 198 5.04 -35.93 -5.04
N ALA A 199 4.77 -35.54 -3.79
CA ALA A 199 4.00 -36.33 -2.82
C ALA A 199 2.47 -36.20 -2.94
N ALA A 200 1.93 -35.73 -4.07
CA ALA A 200 0.49 -35.49 -4.25
C ALA A 200 -0.15 -36.30 -5.40
N ASP A 201 0.58 -37.19 -6.07
CA ASP A 201 0.03 -38.01 -7.16
C ASP A 201 -0.54 -39.33 -6.62
N GLY A 202 -1.75 -39.22 -6.06
CA GLY A 202 -2.62 -40.33 -5.70
C GLY A 202 -3.89 -40.39 -6.57
N ALA A 203 -3.79 -40.14 -7.87
CA ALA A 203 -4.83 -40.47 -8.86
C ALA A 203 -4.27 -40.32 -10.29
N ALA A 204 -3.57 -41.35 -10.77
CA ALA A 204 -3.31 -41.51 -12.19
C ALA A 204 -4.63 -41.90 -12.88
N ASN A 205 -5.38 -40.91 -13.34
CA ASN A 205 -6.40 -41.06 -14.38
C ASN A 205 -6.27 -39.90 -15.36
N ASP A 206 -5.48 -40.15 -16.41
CA ASP A 206 -5.52 -39.57 -17.76
C ASP A 206 -6.19 -38.19 -17.99
N THR A 207 -5.80 -37.19 -17.19
CA THR A 207 -5.89 -35.77 -17.55
C THR A 207 -4.70 -35.06 -16.90
N SER A 208 -3.84 -34.45 -17.70
CA SER A 208 -2.57 -33.81 -17.33
C SER A 208 -2.73 -32.50 -16.52
N GLN A 209 -3.68 -32.45 -15.59
CA GLN A 209 -4.04 -31.27 -14.82
C GLN A 209 -3.79 -31.50 -13.33
N ALA A 210 -2.88 -30.73 -12.74
CA ALA A 210 -2.61 -30.80 -11.30
C ALA A 210 -3.90 -30.53 -10.50
N PRO A 211 -4.27 -31.38 -9.53
CA PRO A 211 -5.45 -31.17 -8.72
C PRO A 211 -5.35 -29.84 -7.98
N LEU A 212 -6.44 -29.08 -8.02
CA LEU A 212 -6.55 -27.82 -7.29
C LEU A 212 -6.32 -28.12 -5.79
N PRO A 213 -5.58 -27.28 -5.03
CA PRO A 213 -5.33 -27.51 -3.60
C PRO A 213 -6.49 -27.00 -2.72
N ASP A 214 -6.73 -27.65 -1.59
CA ASP A 214 -7.82 -27.31 -0.65
C ASP A 214 -7.57 -25.99 0.08
N GLY A 215 -6.29 -25.61 0.18
CA GLY A 215 -5.87 -24.31 0.67
C GLY A 215 -4.54 -23.88 0.07
N VAL A 216 -4.29 -22.58 0.12
CA VAL A 216 -3.04 -21.95 -0.33
C VAL A 216 -2.53 -21.06 0.78
N ARG A 217 -1.29 -21.28 1.20
CA ARG A 217 -0.59 -20.44 2.17
C ARG A 217 0.42 -19.58 1.45
N LEU A 218 0.32 -18.27 1.65
CA LEU A 218 1.28 -17.26 1.27
C LEU A 218 2.15 -16.93 2.48
N ILE A 219 3.47 -16.95 2.29
CA ILE A 219 4.42 -16.40 3.26
C ILE A 219 5.24 -15.32 2.57
N LEU A 220 5.33 -14.14 3.19
CA LEU A 220 6.15 -13.03 2.73
C LEU A 220 7.14 -12.64 3.84
N ALA A 221 8.42 -12.51 3.50
CA ALA A 221 9.39 -11.79 4.33
C ALA A 221 9.45 -10.34 3.83
N LEU A 222 8.72 -9.46 4.49
CA LEU A 222 8.63 -8.05 4.11
C LEU A 222 9.96 -7.35 4.42
N THR A 223 10.51 -6.66 3.42
CA THR A 223 11.78 -5.92 3.50
C THR A 223 11.78 -4.97 4.70
N PRO A 224 12.88 -4.83 5.45
CA PRO A 224 12.97 -3.86 6.54
C PRO A 224 12.87 -2.40 6.07
N GLY A 225 12.39 -1.50 6.94
CA GLY A 225 12.40 -0.05 6.68
C GLY A 225 11.21 0.52 5.90
N GLN A 226 10.23 -0.32 5.54
CA GLN A 226 8.88 0.10 5.09
C GLN A 226 7.88 0.07 6.25
N ALA A 227 6.64 0.51 6.00
CA ALA A 227 5.61 0.59 7.03
C ALA A 227 5.31 -0.73 7.76
N VAL A 228 5.33 -1.86 7.03
CA VAL A 228 5.12 -3.21 7.59
C VAL A 228 6.33 -4.07 7.23
N SER A 229 6.99 -4.64 8.23
CA SER A 229 8.18 -5.48 8.04
C SER A 229 8.08 -6.80 8.79
N GLY A 230 8.98 -7.73 8.47
CA GLY A 230 9.01 -9.06 9.08
C GLY A 230 8.18 -10.10 8.33
N ARG A 231 7.94 -11.25 8.97
CA ARG A 231 7.32 -12.40 8.31
C ARG A 231 5.79 -12.34 8.42
N LEU A 232 5.12 -12.20 7.28
CA LEU A 232 3.67 -12.28 7.15
C LEU A 232 3.27 -13.67 6.62
N THR A 233 2.24 -14.28 7.21
CA THR A 233 1.63 -15.52 6.72
C THR A 233 0.14 -15.29 6.49
N ARG A 234 -0.36 -15.70 5.32
CA ARG A 234 -1.76 -15.58 4.93
C ARG A 234 -2.24 -16.90 4.35
N ASP A 235 -3.23 -17.50 5.00
CA ASP A 235 -3.85 -18.73 4.55
C ASP A 235 -5.17 -18.42 3.84
N TRP A 236 -5.39 -19.12 2.74
CA TRP A 236 -6.64 -19.16 1.99
C TRP A 236 -7.15 -20.59 1.97
N VAL A 237 -8.46 -20.76 2.12
CA VAL A 237 -9.15 -22.05 2.06
C VAL A 237 -10.15 -21.98 0.92
N ARG A 238 -10.24 -23.06 0.14
CA ARG A 238 -11.17 -23.10 -1.00
C ARG A 238 -12.62 -22.97 -0.50
N PRO A 239 -13.39 -21.98 -0.98
CA PRO A 239 -14.76 -21.74 -0.53
C PRO A 239 -15.75 -22.89 -0.79
N THR A 240 -15.44 -23.79 -1.74
CA THR A 240 -16.33 -24.93 -2.07
C THR A 240 -16.25 -26.08 -1.06
N LEU A 241 -15.41 -25.96 -0.02
CA LEU A 241 -15.38 -26.87 1.13
C LEU A 241 -16.50 -26.49 2.12
N GLY A 242 -17.76 -26.62 1.70
CA GLY A 242 -18.92 -26.57 2.60
C GLY A 242 -19.07 -27.88 3.39
N PRO A 243 -19.84 -27.90 4.50
CA PRO A 243 -19.93 -29.03 5.45
C PRO A 243 -20.72 -30.25 4.92
N GLY A 244 -20.43 -30.72 3.70
CA GLY A 244 -21.15 -31.84 3.09
C GLY A 244 -20.46 -32.53 1.91
N GLY A 245 -19.13 -32.39 1.76
CA GLY A 245 -18.37 -33.03 0.69
C GLY A 245 -17.33 -34.00 1.22
N SER A 246 -17.77 -35.22 1.57
CA SER A 246 -16.94 -36.42 1.74
C SER A 246 -17.16 -37.35 0.56
#